data_AF-A0A3M0XHJ0-F1
#
_entry.id   AF-A0A3M0XHJ0-F1
#
_cell.length_a   1.000
_cell.length_b   1.000
_cell.length_c   1.000
_cell.angle_alpha   90.00
_cell.angle_beta   90.00
_cell.angle_gamma   90.00
#
_symmetry.space_group_name_H-M   'P 1'
#
loop_
_entity.id
_entity.type
_entity.pdbx_description
1 polymer ?
#
loop_
_entity_poly.entity_id
_entity_poly.type
_entity_poly.pdbx_seq_one_letter_code
_entity_poly.pdbx_strand_id
1 'polypeptide(L)'
;MKKRDSKSKFVTIISMLLIVYGSLGLAATAYGSFHISKWGIPAILSGDGLNAEFQDMSRYMRDASISASNAAKSIRAAKITLYNAANSAEIASSATNSAGDALYKVAGFVGFEILGWKPMGETYSLFKKTGDQLKSTSASMQTLGVSIKGTGDSLEQNAKDMETMSSDFKELSEKMSEISQKLANTGTTTVLGKAYWIIATLSALHHAIMLLLGISLLKLNR
;
A
#
# COMPACT_ATOMS: atom_id res chain seq x y z
N MET A 1 68.20 -30.46 7.67
CA MET A 1 68.25 -29.03 7.30
C MET A 1 67.05 -28.55 6.48
N LYS A 2 66.51 -29.28 5.48
CA LYS A 2 65.35 -28.86 4.65
C LYS A 2 64.07 -28.37 5.37
N LYS A 3 63.78 -28.88 6.58
CA LYS A 3 62.54 -28.55 7.32
C LYS A 3 62.59 -27.16 8.01
N ARG A 4 63.79 -26.60 8.23
CA ARG A 4 64.00 -25.29 8.90
C ARG A 4 63.84 -24.12 7.91
N ASP A 5 64.31 -24.29 6.67
CA ASP A 5 64.17 -23.29 5.61
C ASP A 5 62.72 -23.09 5.15
N SER A 6 61.92 -24.15 5.11
CA SER A 6 60.51 -24.08 4.72
C SER A 6 59.67 -23.28 5.74
N LYS A 7 59.92 -23.48 7.04
CA LYS A 7 59.25 -22.73 8.12
C LYS A 7 59.63 -21.24 8.09
N SER A 8 60.89 -20.91 7.87
CA SER A 8 61.33 -19.51 7.78
C SER A 8 60.72 -18.79 6.57
N LYS A 9 60.68 -19.44 5.40
CA LYS A 9 60.01 -18.86 4.21
C LYS A 9 58.51 -18.63 4.43
N PHE A 10 57.83 -19.57 5.08
CA PHE A 10 56.41 -19.45 5.41
C PHE A 10 56.13 -18.28 6.36
N VAL A 11 56.91 -18.12 7.43
CA VAL A 11 56.76 -17.01 8.39
C VAL A 11 57.02 -15.67 7.70
N THR A 12 58.01 -15.58 6.80
CA THR A 12 58.28 -14.37 6.01
C THR A 12 57.10 -13.99 5.12
N ILE A 13 56.48 -14.95 4.42
CA ILE A 13 55.33 -14.68 3.54
C ILE A 13 54.14 -14.18 4.35
N ILE A 14 53.81 -14.83 5.48
CA ILE A 14 52.72 -14.40 6.36
C ILE A 14 52.99 -12.99 6.91
N SER A 15 54.23 -12.71 7.31
CA SER A 15 54.63 -11.40 7.82
C SER A 15 54.42 -10.30 6.79
N MET A 16 54.80 -10.55 5.53
CA MET A 16 54.59 -9.59 4.43
C MET A 16 53.10 -9.37 4.14
N LEU A 17 52.28 -10.42 4.14
CA LEU A 17 50.84 -10.30 3.93
C LEU A 17 50.17 -9.48 5.04
N LEU A 18 50.55 -9.69 6.30
CA LEU A 18 50.05 -8.91 7.44
C LEU A 18 50.45 -7.44 7.37
N ILE A 19 51.68 -7.14 6.91
CA ILE A 19 52.15 -5.77 6.71
C ILE A 19 51.35 -5.08 5.60
N VAL A 20 51.17 -5.73 4.45
CA VAL A 20 50.40 -5.16 3.33
C VAL A 20 48.94 -4.93 3.73
N TYR A 21 48.32 -5.91 4.38
CA TYR A 21 46.94 -5.80 4.88
C TYR A 21 46.78 -4.65 5.88
N GLY A 22 47.65 -4.57 6.88
CA GLY A 22 47.62 -3.50 7.89
C GLY A 22 47.85 -2.11 7.29
N SER A 23 48.78 -1.99 6.33
CA SER A 23 49.09 -0.72 5.67
C SER A 23 47.92 -0.22 4.80
N LEU A 24 47.33 -1.11 4.00
CA LEU A 24 46.18 -0.77 3.15
C LEU A 24 44.96 -0.41 3.98
N GLY A 25 44.68 -1.14 5.06
CA GLY A 25 43.54 -0.85 5.93
C GLY A 25 43.67 0.45 6.71
N LEU A 26 44.89 0.83 7.13
CA LEU A 26 45.15 2.15 7.71
C LEU A 26 44.94 3.27 6.68
N ALA A 27 45.44 3.10 5.46
CA ALA A 27 45.25 4.08 4.38
C ALA A 27 43.76 4.23 4.02
N ALA A 28 43.01 3.13 3.93
CA ALA A 28 41.57 3.14 3.68
C ALA A 28 40.78 3.80 4.82
N THR A 29 41.14 3.52 6.07
CA THR A 29 40.49 4.13 7.25
C THR A 29 40.78 5.63 7.33
N ALA A 30 42.02 6.05 7.03
CA ALA A 30 42.40 7.46 6.96
C ALA A 30 41.70 8.19 5.81
N TYR A 31 41.63 7.56 4.62
CA TYR A 31 40.91 8.11 3.46
C TYR A 31 39.42 8.28 3.75
N GLY A 32 38.77 7.27 4.33
CA GLY A 32 37.37 7.36 4.76
C GLY A 32 37.15 8.48 5.78
N SER A 33 38.00 8.55 6.80
CA SER A 33 37.90 9.58 7.85
C SER A 33 38.10 10.99 7.29
N PHE A 34 39.03 11.16 6.34
CA PHE A 34 39.26 12.43 5.64
C PHE A 34 38.09 12.81 4.73
N HIS A 35 37.46 11.84 4.06
CA HIS A 35 36.33 12.12 3.19
C HIS A 35 35.11 12.57 4.01
N ILE A 36 34.83 11.93 5.15
CA ILE A 36 33.73 12.33 6.04
C ILE A 36 34.02 13.65 6.75
N SER A 37 35.27 13.92 7.15
CA SER A 37 35.61 15.21 7.79
C SER A 37 35.58 16.39 6.82
N LYS A 38 35.91 16.17 5.54
CA LYS A 38 35.94 17.21 4.51
C LYS A 38 34.60 17.46 3.82
N TRP A 39 33.80 16.41 3.61
CA TRP A 39 32.55 16.48 2.84
C TRP A 39 31.30 16.26 3.70
N GLY A 40 31.47 15.96 5.00
CA GLY A 40 30.37 15.62 5.89
C GLY A 40 29.86 14.20 5.66
N ILE A 41 28.96 13.76 6.55
CA ILE A 41 28.10 12.60 6.27
C ILE A 41 27.13 13.04 5.16
N PRO A 42 26.90 12.23 4.10
CA PRO A 42 25.93 12.56 3.06
C PRO A 42 24.61 13.04 3.67
N ALA A 43 24.02 14.12 3.15
CA ALA A 43 22.84 14.76 3.75
C ALA A 43 21.67 13.78 3.99
N ILE A 44 21.54 12.75 3.16
CA ILE A 44 20.53 11.68 3.29
C ILE A 44 20.71 10.81 4.55
N LEU A 45 21.94 10.72 5.06
CA LEU A 45 22.31 10.03 6.31
C LEU A 45 22.53 11.01 7.46
N SER A 46 22.37 12.32 7.21
CA SER A 46 22.37 13.33 8.25
C SER A 46 21.04 13.28 9.00
N GLY A 47 21.09 13.64 10.28
CA GLY A 47 19.90 13.74 11.11
C GLY A 47 18.80 14.62 10.55
N ASP A 48 19.20 15.73 9.95
CA ASP A 48 18.29 16.73 9.39
C ASP A 48 17.62 16.24 8.11
N GLY A 49 18.35 15.49 7.26
CA GLY A 49 17.80 14.91 6.03
C GLY A 49 16.79 13.79 6.31
N LEU A 50 17.09 12.88 7.24
CA LEU A 50 16.14 11.86 7.69
C LEU A 50 14.92 12.50 8.37
N ASN A 51 15.13 13.55 9.17
CA ASN A 51 14.04 14.27 9.83
C ASN A 51 13.07 14.90 8.82
N ALA A 52 13.59 15.55 7.77
CA ALA A 52 12.79 16.13 6.71
C ALA A 52 11.96 15.06 5.97
N GLU A 53 12.56 13.92 5.66
CA GLU A 53 11.86 12.80 4.99
C GLU A 53 10.70 12.26 5.84
N PHE A 54 10.90 12.09 7.15
CA PHE A 54 9.82 11.67 8.06
C PHE A 54 8.69 12.71 8.17
N GLN A 55 9.00 14.01 8.10
CA GLN A 55 7.98 15.07 8.08
C GLN A 55 7.20 15.10 6.77
N ASP A 56 7.87 14.88 5.64
CA ASP A 56 7.21 14.77 4.33
C ASP A 56 6.31 13.54 4.30
N MET A 57 6.80 12.40 4.78
CA MET A 57 6.01 11.17 4.90
C MET A 57 4.80 11.37 5.83
N SER A 58 4.96 12.07 6.95
CA SER A 58 3.86 12.43 7.85
C SER A 58 2.80 13.27 7.12
N ARG A 59 3.21 14.25 6.31
CA ARG A 59 2.30 15.07 5.49
C ARG A 59 1.56 14.22 4.46
N TYR A 60 2.28 13.37 3.71
CA TYR A 60 1.65 12.47 2.73
C TYR A 60 0.62 11.54 3.36
N MET A 61 0.90 10.98 4.53
CA MET A 61 -0.05 10.13 5.24
C MET A 61 -1.28 10.92 5.72
N ARG A 62 -1.10 12.17 6.15
CA ARG A 62 -2.23 13.04 6.49
C ARG A 62 -3.12 13.33 5.28
N ASP A 63 -2.52 13.63 4.14
CA ASP A 63 -3.24 13.89 2.90
C ASP A 63 -3.96 12.62 2.41
N ALA A 64 -3.31 11.46 2.50
CA ALA A 64 -3.92 10.16 2.22
C ALA A 64 -5.11 9.88 3.15
N SER A 65 -5.00 10.22 4.44
CA SER A 65 -6.10 10.11 5.42
C SER A 65 -7.30 10.98 5.03
N ILE A 66 -7.07 12.23 4.65
CA ILE A 66 -8.13 13.15 4.21
C ILE A 66 -8.77 12.63 2.91
N SER A 67 -7.96 12.17 1.97
CA SER A 67 -8.42 11.61 0.70
C SER A 67 -9.31 10.37 0.92
N ALA A 68 -8.89 9.43 1.78
CA ALA A 68 -9.66 8.25 2.14
C ALA A 68 -11.00 8.62 2.82
N SER A 69 -11.00 9.60 3.73
CA SER A 69 -12.22 10.10 4.37
C SER A 69 -13.19 10.72 3.34
N ASN A 70 -12.68 11.49 2.38
CA ASN A 70 -13.50 12.08 1.33
C ASN A 70 -14.02 11.03 0.34
N ALA A 71 -13.23 10.00 0.05
CA ALA A 71 -13.67 8.85 -0.73
C ALA A 71 -14.82 8.12 -0.04
N ALA A 72 -14.73 7.86 1.28
CA ALA A 72 -15.82 7.25 2.05
C ALA A 72 -17.13 8.06 1.96
N LYS A 73 -17.05 9.40 2.10
CA LYS A 73 -18.22 10.29 1.94
C LYS A 73 -18.81 10.20 0.53
N SER A 74 -17.96 10.20 -0.49
CA SER A 74 -18.38 10.11 -1.89
C SER A 74 -19.05 8.76 -2.20
N ILE A 75 -18.52 7.67 -1.65
CA ILE A 75 -19.10 6.33 -1.76
C ILE A 75 -20.50 6.30 -1.12
N ARG A 76 -20.68 6.90 0.06
CA ARG A 76 -22.02 7.00 0.69
C ARG A 76 -22.99 7.85 -0.12
N ALA A 77 -22.52 8.93 -0.76
CA ALA A 77 -23.35 9.69 -1.67
C ALA A 77 -23.81 8.83 -2.87
N ALA A 78 -22.92 8.04 -3.46
CA ALA A 78 -23.26 7.10 -4.52
C ALA A 78 -24.27 6.03 -4.06
N LYS A 79 -24.12 5.50 -2.83
CA LYS A 79 -25.11 4.59 -2.22
C LYS A 79 -26.51 5.21 -2.17
N ILE A 80 -26.63 6.47 -1.73
CA ILE A 80 -27.92 7.17 -1.69
C ILE A 80 -28.54 7.24 -3.10
N THR A 81 -27.74 7.56 -4.11
CA THR A 81 -28.20 7.55 -5.51
C THR A 81 -28.68 6.17 -5.97
N LEU A 82 -27.96 5.10 -5.61
CA LEU A 82 -28.39 3.73 -5.91
C LEU A 82 -29.70 3.37 -5.21
N TYR A 83 -29.89 3.75 -3.95
CA TYR A 83 -31.15 3.51 -3.24
C TYR A 83 -32.32 4.23 -3.90
N ASN A 84 -32.12 5.47 -4.35
CA ASN A 84 -33.13 6.21 -5.13
C ASN A 84 -33.44 5.52 -6.47
N ALA A 85 -32.41 5.00 -7.16
CA ALA A 85 -32.60 4.23 -8.38
C ALA A 85 -33.37 2.92 -8.13
N ALA A 86 -33.08 2.21 -7.05
CA ALA A 86 -33.80 1.01 -6.65
C ALA A 86 -35.27 1.30 -6.34
N ASN A 87 -35.56 2.39 -5.62
CA ASN A 87 -36.93 2.83 -5.36
C ASN A 87 -37.67 3.20 -6.65
N SER A 88 -36.98 3.83 -7.60
CA SER A 88 -37.53 4.14 -8.92
C SER A 88 -37.86 2.88 -9.71
N ALA A 89 -36.99 1.85 -9.66
CA ALA A 89 -37.24 0.55 -10.27
C ALA A 89 -38.45 -0.15 -9.64
N GLU A 90 -38.62 -0.03 -8.32
CA GLU A 90 -39.76 -0.59 -7.57
C GLU A 90 -41.10 0.08 -7.97
N ILE A 91 -41.12 1.41 -8.08
CA ILE A 91 -42.28 2.18 -8.58
C ILE A 91 -42.61 1.77 -10.02
N ALA A 92 -41.61 1.73 -10.89
CA ALA A 92 -41.80 1.39 -12.29
C ALA A 92 -42.25 -0.07 -12.47
N SER A 93 -41.73 -0.99 -11.65
CA SER A 93 -42.23 -2.37 -11.58
C SER A 93 -43.71 -2.42 -11.22
N SER A 94 -44.12 -1.74 -10.14
CA SER A 94 -45.52 -1.72 -9.70
C SER A 94 -46.46 -1.17 -10.77
N ALA A 95 -46.07 -0.07 -11.43
CA ALA A 95 -46.81 0.51 -12.54
C ALA A 95 -46.92 -0.47 -13.72
N THR A 96 -45.81 -1.13 -14.08
CA THR A 96 -45.76 -2.11 -15.17
C THR A 96 -46.62 -3.35 -14.85
N ASN A 97 -46.60 -3.83 -13.61
CA ASN A 97 -47.46 -4.94 -13.16
C ASN A 97 -48.93 -4.57 -13.27
N SER A 98 -49.29 -3.36 -12.82
CA SER A 98 -50.66 -2.85 -12.87
C SER A 98 -51.15 -2.69 -14.32
N ALA A 99 -50.27 -2.24 -15.23
CA ALA A 99 -50.58 -2.20 -16.66
C ALA A 99 -50.80 -3.61 -17.22
N GLY A 100 -49.99 -4.59 -16.80
CA GLY A 100 -50.22 -6.01 -17.12
C GLY A 100 -51.60 -6.51 -16.67
N ASP A 101 -51.99 -6.22 -15.42
CA ASP A 101 -53.32 -6.55 -14.88
C ASP A 101 -54.46 -5.89 -15.67
N ALA A 102 -54.29 -4.63 -16.08
CA ALA A 102 -55.25 -3.93 -16.93
C ALA A 102 -55.41 -4.64 -18.29
N LEU A 103 -54.31 -5.07 -18.92
CA LEU A 103 -54.37 -5.79 -20.18
C LEU A 103 -55.04 -7.16 -20.05
N TYR A 104 -54.88 -7.88 -18.93
CA TYR A 104 -55.65 -9.11 -18.69
C TYR A 104 -57.15 -8.83 -18.58
N LYS A 105 -57.55 -7.71 -17.94
CA LYS A 105 -58.97 -7.32 -17.88
C LYS A 105 -59.53 -7.01 -19.26
N VAL A 106 -58.77 -6.28 -20.09
CA VAL A 106 -59.15 -6.00 -21.48
C VAL A 106 -59.23 -7.30 -22.29
N ALA A 107 -58.26 -8.21 -22.14
CA ALA A 107 -58.30 -9.53 -22.75
C ALA A 107 -59.60 -10.26 -22.36
N GLY A 108 -59.93 -10.31 -21.07
CA GLY A 108 -61.18 -10.90 -20.59
C GLY A 108 -62.44 -10.31 -21.24
N PHE A 109 -62.46 -8.99 -21.48
CA PHE A 109 -63.57 -8.32 -22.15
C PHE A 109 -63.72 -8.71 -23.63
N VAL A 110 -62.60 -8.78 -24.37
CA VAL A 110 -62.64 -9.12 -25.80
C VAL A 110 -62.66 -10.64 -26.07
N GLY A 111 -62.42 -11.46 -25.05
CA GLY A 111 -62.35 -12.92 -25.14
C GLY A 111 -63.69 -13.65 -25.14
N PHE A 112 -64.81 -12.96 -25.42
CA PHE A 112 -66.14 -13.56 -25.41
C PHE A 112 -66.35 -14.55 -26.58
N GLU A 113 -67.26 -15.49 -26.36
CA GLU A 113 -67.54 -16.58 -27.29
C GLU A 113 -69.05 -16.60 -27.58
N ILE A 114 -69.41 -16.65 -28.87
CA ILE A 114 -70.79 -16.75 -29.34
C ILE A 114 -70.93 -18.09 -30.05
N LEU A 115 -71.67 -19.02 -29.46
CA LEU A 115 -71.96 -20.33 -30.05
C LEU A 115 -70.69 -21.11 -30.50
N GLY A 116 -69.61 -21.06 -29.72
CA GLY A 116 -68.34 -21.71 -30.09
C GLY A 116 -67.35 -20.83 -30.86
N TRP A 117 -67.79 -19.66 -31.34
CA TRP A 117 -66.97 -18.76 -32.16
C TRP A 117 -66.44 -17.58 -31.35
N LYS A 118 -65.14 -17.28 -31.49
CA LYS A 118 -64.45 -16.14 -30.87
C LYS A 118 -64.13 -15.07 -31.90
N PRO A 119 -65.02 -14.08 -32.12
CA PRO A 119 -64.81 -13.02 -33.12
C PRO A 119 -63.51 -12.23 -32.93
N MET A 120 -63.03 -12.13 -31.69
CA MET A 120 -61.85 -11.33 -31.31
C MET A 120 -60.73 -12.20 -30.72
N GLY A 121 -60.64 -13.48 -31.12
CA GLY A 121 -59.66 -14.42 -30.57
C GLY A 121 -58.19 -13.97 -30.72
N GLU A 122 -57.84 -13.34 -31.84
CA GLU A 122 -56.49 -12.79 -32.05
C GLU A 122 -56.21 -11.61 -31.11
N THR A 123 -57.16 -10.70 -30.98
CA THR A 123 -57.08 -9.55 -30.07
C THR A 123 -56.95 -9.98 -28.61
N TYR A 124 -57.71 -11.00 -28.20
CA TYR A 124 -57.56 -11.64 -26.89
C TYR A 124 -56.13 -12.14 -26.66
N SER A 125 -55.59 -12.88 -27.63
CA SER A 125 -54.24 -13.45 -27.56
C SER A 125 -53.17 -12.37 -27.46
N LEU A 126 -53.32 -11.29 -28.24
CA LEU A 126 -52.44 -10.13 -28.20
C LEU A 126 -52.42 -9.49 -26.80
N PHE A 127 -53.57 -9.11 -26.26
CA PHE A 127 -53.63 -8.47 -24.94
C PHE A 127 -53.13 -9.37 -23.83
N LYS A 128 -53.47 -10.66 -23.87
CA LYS A 128 -52.95 -11.64 -22.92
C LYS A 128 -51.43 -11.72 -22.99
N LYS A 129 -50.86 -11.87 -24.18
CA LYS A 129 -49.41 -11.96 -24.39
C LYS A 129 -48.69 -10.69 -23.94
N THR A 130 -49.23 -9.51 -24.27
CA THR A 130 -48.64 -8.25 -23.80
C THR A 130 -48.74 -8.11 -22.28
N GLY A 131 -49.86 -8.54 -21.67
CA GLY A 131 -49.99 -8.61 -20.22
C GLY A 131 -48.95 -9.54 -19.56
N ASP A 132 -48.75 -10.74 -20.13
CA ASP A 132 -47.72 -11.70 -19.70
C ASP A 132 -46.32 -11.05 -19.76
N GLN A 133 -46.01 -10.34 -20.86
CA GLN A 133 -44.72 -9.64 -21.05
C GLN A 133 -44.51 -8.47 -20.07
N LEU A 134 -45.54 -7.69 -19.78
CA LEU A 134 -45.46 -6.60 -18.81
C LEU A 134 -45.22 -7.15 -17.40
N LYS A 135 -45.93 -8.21 -16.99
CA LYS A 135 -45.68 -8.84 -15.69
C LYS A 135 -44.28 -9.42 -15.58
N SER A 136 -43.78 -10.06 -16.63
CA SER A 136 -42.40 -10.54 -16.68
C SER A 136 -41.40 -9.39 -16.55
N THR A 137 -41.62 -8.29 -17.28
CA THR A 137 -40.77 -7.09 -17.19
C THR A 137 -40.78 -6.49 -15.79
N SER A 138 -41.95 -6.41 -15.15
CA SER A 138 -42.08 -5.97 -13.75
C SER A 138 -41.24 -6.85 -12.80
N ALA A 139 -41.31 -8.17 -12.92
CA ALA A 139 -40.52 -9.09 -12.09
C ALA A 139 -39.00 -8.90 -12.30
N SER A 140 -38.57 -8.63 -13.54
CA SER A 140 -37.18 -8.27 -13.82
C SER A 140 -36.77 -6.95 -13.17
N MET A 141 -37.65 -5.93 -13.18
CA MET A 141 -37.40 -4.64 -12.53
C MET A 141 -37.31 -4.77 -10.99
N GLN A 142 -38.14 -5.62 -10.38
CA GLN A 142 -38.03 -5.96 -8.96
C GLN A 142 -36.68 -6.58 -8.63
N THR A 143 -36.27 -7.59 -9.40
CA THR A 143 -34.96 -8.23 -9.25
C THR A 143 -33.84 -7.21 -9.38
N LEU A 144 -33.91 -6.34 -10.39
CA LEU A 144 -32.94 -5.25 -10.57
C LEU A 144 -32.89 -4.31 -9.35
N GLY A 145 -34.04 -3.91 -8.81
CA GLY A 145 -34.12 -3.07 -7.61
C GLY A 145 -33.43 -3.73 -6.41
N VAL A 146 -33.61 -5.04 -6.21
CA VAL A 146 -32.91 -5.81 -5.16
C VAL A 146 -31.40 -5.83 -5.40
N SER A 147 -30.95 -6.09 -6.64
CA SER A 147 -29.53 -6.08 -6.97
C SER A 147 -28.87 -4.70 -6.77
N ILE A 148 -29.59 -3.63 -7.09
CA ILE A 148 -29.12 -2.25 -6.86
C ILE A 148 -29.00 -1.96 -5.35
N LYS A 149 -29.99 -2.35 -4.54
CA LYS A 149 -29.91 -2.22 -3.06
C LYS A 149 -28.69 -2.97 -2.51
N GLY A 150 -28.48 -4.22 -2.95
CA GLY A 150 -27.30 -5.02 -2.57
C GLY A 150 -25.98 -4.36 -2.97
N THR A 151 -25.92 -3.73 -4.15
CA THR A 151 -24.74 -2.94 -4.56
C THR A 151 -24.52 -1.75 -3.62
N GLY A 152 -25.58 -1.06 -3.23
CA GLY A 152 -25.51 0.03 -2.24
C GLY A 152 -25.01 -0.44 -0.86
N ASP A 153 -25.36 -1.65 -0.44
CA ASP A 153 -24.88 -2.23 0.82
C ASP A 153 -23.37 -2.55 0.75
N SER A 154 -22.91 -3.10 -0.38
CA SER A 154 -21.47 -3.30 -0.62
C SER A 154 -20.70 -1.97 -0.64
N LEU A 155 -21.29 -0.91 -1.20
CA LEU A 155 -20.69 0.43 -1.12
C LEU A 155 -20.59 0.94 0.32
N GLU A 156 -21.58 0.66 1.19
CA GLU A 156 -21.46 1.02 2.61
C GLU A 156 -20.27 0.33 3.27
N GLN A 157 -20.05 -0.95 2.97
CA GLN A 157 -18.89 -1.65 3.50
C GLN A 157 -17.59 -1.03 3.01
N ASN A 158 -17.48 -0.75 1.70
CA ASN A 158 -16.31 -0.07 1.15
C ASN A 158 -16.08 1.31 1.80
N ALA A 159 -17.13 2.06 2.12
CA ALA A 159 -17.00 3.34 2.81
C ALA A 159 -16.42 3.18 4.22
N LYS A 160 -16.84 2.16 4.98
CA LYS A 160 -16.28 1.84 6.31
C LYS A 160 -14.81 1.43 6.22
N ASP A 161 -14.45 0.64 5.21
CA ASP A 161 -13.07 0.23 4.99
C ASP A 161 -12.19 1.46 4.67
N MET A 162 -12.69 2.40 3.86
CA MET A 162 -12.01 3.67 3.61
C MET A 162 -11.88 4.55 4.86
N GLU A 163 -12.86 4.56 5.76
CA GLU A 163 -12.75 5.27 7.05
C GLU A 163 -11.69 4.64 7.96
N THR A 164 -11.61 3.31 7.97
CA THR A 164 -10.57 2.58 8.70
C THR A 164 -9.20 2.94 8.15
N MET A 165 -9.02 2.89 6.84
CA MET A 165 -7.78 3.29 6.18
C MET A 165 -7.41 4.75 6.43
N SER A 166 -8.42 5.65 6.49
CA SER A 166 -8.22 7.04 6.88
C SER A 166 -7.68 7.18 8.31
N SER A 167 -8.22 6.41 9.25
CA SER A 167 -7.74 6.34 10.63
C SER A 167 -6.30 5.82 10.70
N ASP A 168 -6.01 4.73 9.98
CA ASP A 168 -4.68 4.11 9.96
C ASP A 168 -3.62 5.07 9.41
N PHE A 169 -3.93 5.79 8.32
CA PHE A 169 -3.03 6.79 7.77
C PHE A 169 -2.83 7.98 8.71
N LYS A 170 -3.86 8.38 9.46
CA LYS A 170 -3.72 9.43 10.47
C LYS A 170 -2.78 8.99 11.60
N GLU A 171 -2.97 7.77 12.12
CA GLU A 171 -2.07 7.21 13.14
C GLU A 171 -0.63 7.10 12.63
N LEU A 172 -0.46 6.63 11.39
CA LEU A 172 0.87 6.55 10.78
C LEU A 172 1.51 7.93 10.61
N SER A 173 0.74 8.94 10.20
CA SER A 173 1.19 10.34 10.14
C SER A 173 1.69 10.84 11.48
N GLU A 174 0.95 10.56 12.56
CA GLU A 174 1.32 10.93 13.94
C GLU A 174 2.61 10.22 14.39
N LYS A 175 2.72 8.91 14.14
CA LYS A 175 3.94 8.13 14.44
C LYS A 175 5.16 8.64 13.67
N MET A 176 5.02 8.96 12.38
CA MET A 176 6.11 9.53 11.59
C MET A 176 6.53 10.91 12.10
N SER A 177 5.57 11.75 12.52
CA SER A 177 5.86 13.03 13.16
C SER A 177 6.58 12.86 14.51
N GLU A 178 6.20 11.85 15.31
CA GLU A 178 6.85 11.55 16.58
C GLU A 178 8.29 11.06 16.36
N ILE A 179 8.51 10.18 15.37
CA ILE A 179 9.84 9.71 14.98
C ILE A 179 10.69 10.90 14.52
N SER A 180 10.15 11.79 13.68
CA SER A 180 10.81 13.03 13.27
C SER A 180 11.25 13.87 14.48
N GLN A 181 10.35 14.15 15.41
CA GLN A 181 10.68 14.93 16.61
C GLN A 181 11.74 14.24 17.48
N LYS A 182 11.62 12.94 17.70
CA LYS A 182 12.63 12.15 18.42
C LYS A 182 13.98 12.25 17.71
N LEU A 183 14.02 12.13 16.39
CA LEU A 183 15.24 12.21 15.61
C LEU A 183 15.91 13.58 15.70
N ALA A 184 15.12 14.65 15.62
CA ALA A 184 15.58 16.03 15.80
C ALA A 184 16.17 16.25 17.21
N ASN A 185 15.47 15.74 18.24
CA ASN A 185 15.89 15.88 19.63
C ASN A 185 17.13 15.03 19.99
N THR A 186 17.38 13.94 19.26
CA THR A 186 18.52 13.06 19.54
C THR A 186 19.85 13.62 18.99
N GLY A 187 19.82 14.70 18.21
CA GLY A 187 21.03 15.27 17.60
C GLY A 187 21.77 14.21 16.78
N THR A 188 21.12 13.68 15.76
CA THR A 188 21.55 12.47 15.04
C THR A 188 22.88 12.61 14.29
N THR A 189 23.31 13.85 14.02
CA THR A 189 24.69 14.18 13.61
C THR A 189 25.72 13.74 14.66
N THR A 190 25.39 13.84 15.95
CA THR A 190 26.23 13.38 17.05
C THR A 190 26.21 11.86 17.22
N VAL A 191 25.07 11.17 17.07
CA VAL A 191 25.02 9.70 17.30
C VAL A 191 25.65 8.93 16.12
N LEU A 192 25.26 9.24 14.88
CA LEU A 192 25.83 8.60 13.69
C LEU A 192 27.28 9.02 13.48
N GLY A 193 27.61 10.29 13.76
CA GLY A 193 28.99 10.78 13.78
C GLY A 193 29.85 10.06 14.83
N LYS A 194 29.37 9.93 16.08
CA LYS A 194 30.08 9.20 17.14
C LYS A 194 30.24 7.71 16.81
N ALA A 195 29.19 7.05 16.30
CA ALA A 195 29.24 5.65 15.89
C ALA A 195 30.26 5.42 14.76
N TYR A 196 30.29 6.30 13.76
CA TYR A 196 31.30 6.26 12.70
C TYR A 196 32.71 6.39 13.26
N TRP A 197 32.99 7.39 14.11
CA TRP A 197 34.32 7.58 14.69
C TRP A 197 34.76 6.39 15.57
N ILE A 198 33.84 5.76 16.29
CA ILE A 198 34.12 4.53 17.06
C ILE A 198 34.50 3.38 16.12
N ILE A 199 33.73 3.14 15.06
CA ILE A 199 34.00 2.08 14.08
C ILE A 199 35.32 2.34 13.33
N ALA A 200 35.56 3.58 12.91
CA ALA A 200 36.80 3.98 12.25
C ALA A 200 38.02 3.78 13.17
N THR A 201 37.90 4.12 14.46
CA THR A 201 38.96 3.92 15.45
C THR A 201 39.24 2.43 15.69
N LEU A 202 38.19 1.61 15.84
CA LEU A 202 38.33 0.16 15.98
C LEU A 202 38.95 -0.49 14.74
N SER A 203 38.54 -0.05 13.55
CA SER A 203 39.14 -0.49 12.28
C SER A 203 40.62 -0.10 12.20
N ALA A 204 40.97 1.16 12.49
CA ALA A 204 42.36 1.61 12.50
C ALA A 204 43.22 0.80 13.48
N LEU A 205 42.70 0.54 14.69
CA LEU A 205 43.39 -0.25 15.71
C LEU A 205 43.62 -1.70 15.25
N HIS A 206 42.62 -2.33 14.64
CA HIS A 206 42.75 -3.69 14.10
C HIS A 206 43.86 -3.78 13.05
N HIS A 207 43.88 -2.86 12.10
CA HIS A 207 44.90 -2.84 11.03
C HIS A 207 46.30 -2.47 11.56
N ALA A 208 46.39 -1.59 12.56
CA ALA A 208 47.64 -1.29 13.24
C ALA A 208 48.20 -2.52 13.98
N ILE A 209 47.36 -3.29 14.66
CA ILE A 209 47.77 -4.54 15.33
C ILE A 209 48.29 -5.55 14.31
N MET A 210 47.59 -5.75 13.18
CA MET A 210 48.04 -6.67 12.12
C MET A 210 49.37 -6.23 11.50
N LEU A 211 49.56 -4.93 11.27
CA LEU A 211 50.82 -4.37 10.80
C LEU A 211 51.98 -4.64 11.78
N LEU A 212 51.76 -4.38 13.08
CA LEU A 212 52.77 -4.57 14.13
C LEU A 212 53.12 -6.06 14.33
N LEU A 213 52.13 -6.95 14.24
CA LEU A 213 52.34 -8.40 14.26
C LEU A 213 53.18 -8.85 13.06
N GLY A 214 52.87 -8.36 11.86
CA GLY A 214 53.66 -8.63 10.67
C GLY A 214 55.11 -8.16 10.78
N ILE A 215 55.35 -6.96 11.29
CA ILE A 215 56.71 -6.42 11.54
C ILE A 215 57.45 -7.26 12.58
N SER A 216 56.77 -7.65 13.66
CA SER A 216 57.35 -8.43 14.76
C SER A 216 57.74 -9.84 14.31
N LEU A 217 56.88 -10.52 13.56
CA LEU A 217 57.17 -11.84 12.97
C LEU A 217 58.33 -11.77 11.97
N LEU A 218 58.41 -10.71 11.17
CA LEU A 218 59.52 -10.51 10.24
C LEU A 218 60.86 -10.32 10.96
N LYS A 219 60.86 -9.59 12.10
CA LYS A 219 62.05 -9.38 12.93
C LYS A 219 62.50 -10.65 13.66
N LEU A 220 61.56 -11.44 14.18
CA LEU A 220 61.84 -12.69 14.90
C LEU A 220 62.34 -13.82 13.99
N ASN A 221 62.07 -13.72 12.69
CA ASN A 221 62.48 -14.70 11.68
C ASN A 221 63.77 -14.32 10.94
N ARG A 222 64.36 -13.15 11.25
CA ARG A 222 65.72 -12.78 10.87
C ARG A 222 66.70 -13.32 11.90
#